data_AF-A0AAU2W3K7-F1
#
_entry.id   AF-A0AAU2W3K7-F1
#
_cell.length_a   1.000
_cell.length_b   1.000
_cell.length_c   1.000
_cell.angle_alpha   90.00
_cell.angle_beta   90.00
_cell.angle_gamma   90.00
#
_symmetry.space_group_name_H-M   'P 1'
#
loop_
_entity.id
_entity.type
_entity.pdbx_description
1 polymer ?
#
loop_
_entity_poly.entity_id
_entity_poly.type
_entity_poly.pdbx_seq_one_letter_code
_entity_poly.pdbx_strand_id
1 'polypeptide(L)'
;MEQLPIVRPGERVVARSDGKGGLILGVEKIKGREFAASAECSGYVLDARLLMDVLGSLKMPGSWFQVWCKLVALQNANRADDQTRAAARGFVKTNQRELQARCNLSAASVNEASQFFAHIGWMRTAKRGILQLNPWLTVAGTSGEQEKWQALWNSAEGPACLIPHSDYPTEWRQAREVEKKAAESARRKEKVVTLRQRRPVRKASA
;
A
#
# COMPACT_ATOMS: atom_id res chain seq x y z
N MET A 1 -27.41 -26.23 -26.58
CA MET A 1 -26.46 -25.32 -25.91
C MET A 1 -26.17 -25.91 -24.54
N GLU A 2 -24.95 -26.38 -24.30
CA GLU A 2 -24.56 -26.85 -22.96
C GLU A 2 -24.70 -25.68 -21.98
N GLN A 3 -25.49 -25.89 -20.94
CA GLN A 3 -25.77 -24.89 -19.94
C GLN A 3 -24.48 -24.64 -19.16
N LEU A 4 -23.96 -23.41 -19.20
CA LEU A 4 -22.77 -23.02 -18.43
C LEU A 4 -22.99 -23.38 -16.95
N PRO A 5 -21.98 -23.94 -16.27
CA PRO A 5 -22.15 -24.39 -14.90
C PRO A 5 -22.51 -23.20 -13.99
N ILE A 6 -23.50 -23.39 -13.13
CA ILE A 6 -23.96 -22.38 -12.18
C ILE A 6 -22.88 -22.20 -11.12
N VAL A 7 -22.21 -21.04 -11.13
CA VAL A 7 -21.13 -20.69 -10.21
C VAL A 7 -21.69 -20.04 -8.95
N ARG A 8 -21.33 -20.55 -7.76
CA ARG A 8 -21.72 -19.96 -6.48
C ARG A 8 -20.59 -19.10 -5.89
N PRO A 9 -20.88 -18.18 -4.96
CA PRO A 9 -19.84 -17.45 -4.24
C PRO A 9 -18.83 -18.41 -3.60
N GLY A 10 -17.54 -18.22 -3.89
CA GLY A 10 -16.46 -19.12 -3.42
C GLY A 10 -16.05 -20.23 -4.42
N GLU A 11 -16.58 -20.20 -5.64
CA GLU A 11 -16.25 -21.15 -6.71
C GLU A 11 -15.69 -20.42 -7.95
N ARG A 12 -14.86 -21.10 -8.74
CA ARG A 12 -14.40 -20.59 -10.05
C ARG A 12 -14.63 -21.61 -11.15
N VAL A 13 -14.84 -21.13 -12.37
CA VAL A 13 -14.85 -21.95 -13.58
C VAL A 13 -13.42 -22.15 -14.05
N VAL A 14 -13.03 -23.40 -14.28
CA VAL A 14 -11.73 -23.75 -14.84
C VAL A 14 -11.96 -24.42 -16.18
N ALA A 15 -11.27 -23.92 -17.21
CA ALA A 15 -11.24 -24.53 -18.52
C ALA A 15 -9.99 -25.39 -18.64
N ARG A 16 -10.16 -26.67 -18.95
CA ARG A 16 -9.05 -27.60 -19.22
C ARG A 16 -9.21 -28.21 -20.61
N SER A 17 -8.10 -28.47 -21.29
CA SER A 17 -8.14 -29.24 -22.54
C SER A 17 -8.48 -30.70 -22.23
N ASP A 18 -9.32 -31.31 -23.07
CA ASP A 18 -9.66 -32.74 -22.99
C ASP A 18 -8.59 -33.66 -23.61
N GLY A 19 -7.49 -33.09 -24.13
CA GLY A 19 -6.42 -33.83 -24.81
C GLY A 19 -6.78 -34.32 -26.22
N LYS A 20 -7.97 -33.98 -26.73
CA LYS A 20 -8.47 -34.33 -28.08
C LYS A 20 -8.90 -33.10 -28.90
N GLY A 21 -8.50 -31.90 -28.44
CA GLY A 21 -8.82 -30.62 -29.09
C GLY A 21 -10.12 -29.98 -28.61
N GLY A 22 -10.81 -30.57 -27.63
CA GLY A 22 -11.96 -29.99 -26.94
C GLY A 22 -11.59 -29.29 -25.63
N LEU A 23 -12.56 -28.52 -25.12
CA LEU A 23 -12.48 -27.77 -23.86
C LEU A 23 -13.51 -28.33 -22.89
N ILE A 24 -13.07 -28.74 -21.70
CA ILE A 24 -13.93 -29.14 -20.59
C ILE A 24 -14.00 -27.98 -19.60
N LEU A 25 -15.23 -27.57 -19.27
CA LEU A 25 -15.51 -26.60 -18.23
C LEU A 25 -15.81 -27.34 -16.91
N GLY A 26 -15.05 -27.03 -15.86
CA GLY A 26 -15.26 -27.55 -14.50
C GLY A 26 -15.48 -26.43 -13.49
N VAL A 27 -16.07 -26.76 -12.35
CA VAL A 27 -16.22 -25.84 -11.20
C VAL A 27 -15.33 -26.33 -10.06
N GLU A 28 -14.43 -25.47 -9.60
CA GLU A 28 -13.55 -25.75 -8.44
C GLU A 28 -13.89 -24.83 -7.27
N LYS A 29 -13.88 -25.40 -6.05
CA LYS A 29 -13.95 -24.62 -4.82
C LYS A 29 -12.64 -23.86 -4.63
N ILE A 30 -12.73 -22.55 -4.41
CA ILE A 30 -11.57 -21.72 -4.08
C ILE A 30 -11.04 -22.21 -2.72
N LYS A 31 -9.83 -22.81 -2.72
CA LYS A 31 -9.12 -23.15 -1.49
C LYS A 31 -8.22 -21.98 -1.11
N GLY A 32 -8.55 -21.28 -0.03
CA GLY A 32 -7.79 -20.12 0.43
C GLY A 32 -8.12 -18.82 -0.34
N ARG A 33 -7.19 -17.86 -0.29
CA ARG A 33 -7.30 -16.52 -0.90
C ARG A 33 -6.63 -16.48 -2.29
N GLU A 34 -7.11 -17.26 -3.25
CA GLU A 34 -6.57 -17.27 -4.62
C GLU A 34 -7.11 -16.09 -5.45
N PHE A 35 -6.22 -15.18 -5.88
CA PHE A 35 -6.55 -14.04 -6.74
C PHE A 35 -5.59 -13.95 -7.95
N ALA A 36 -6.16 -13.76 -9.15
CA ALA A 36 -5.61 -13.46 -10.48
C ALA A 36 -4.25 -14.08 -10.92
N ALA A 37 -4.29 -15.01 -11.90
CA ALA A 37 -3.11 -15.44 -12.65
C ALA A 37 -2.77 -14.44 -13.78
N SER A 38 -1.60 -13.80 -13.71
CA SER A 38 -0.99 -13.06 -14.84
C SER A 38 0.07 -13.95 -15.51
N ALA A 39 0.15 -13.93 -16.84
CA ALA A 39 1.17 -14.69 -17.60
C ALA A 39 2.61 -14.23 -17.30
N GLU A 40 2.78 -13.01 -16.79
CA GLU A 40 4.08 -12.40 -16.51
C GLU A 40 4.40 -12.34 -15.00
N CYS A 41 3.39 -12.54 -14.14
CA CYS A 41 3.48 -12.43 -12.68
C CYS A 41 2.70 -13.57 -12.02
N SER A 42 3.38 -14.44 -11.30
CA SER A 42 2.79 -15.67 -10.74
C SER A 42 2.36 -15.51 -9.27
N GLY A 43 1.50 -14.55 -8.90
CA GLY A 43 1.11 -14.30 -7.48
C GLY A 43 -0.38 -13.98 -7.24
N TYR A 44 -0.80 -13.95 -5.97
CA TYR A 44 -2.08 -13.45 -5.45
C TYR A 44 -2.22 -11.92 -5.57
N VAL A 45 -2.52 -11.42 -6.75
CA VAL A 45 -2.85 -9.99 -6.91
C VAL A 45 -4.33 -9.81 -6.58
N LEU A 46 -4.71 -8.92 -5.65
CA LEU A 46 -6.06 -8.33 -5.66
C LEU A 46 -6.34 -7.95 -7.11
N ASP A 47 -7.42 -8.50 -7.70
CA ASP A 47 -7.71 -8.37 -9.13
C ASP A 47 -7.30 -6.97 -9.59
N ALA A 48 -6.29 -6.87 -10.46
CA ALA A 48 -5.75 -5.57 -10.85
C ALA A 48 -6.87 -4.66 -11.37
N ARG A 49 -7.93 -5.24 -11.95
CA ARG A 49 -9.15 -4.52 -12.33
C ARG A 49 -9.92 -4.01 -11.12
N LEU A 50 -10.11 -4.83 -10.09
CA LEU A 50 -10.73 -4.41 -8.82
C LEU A 50 -9.91 -3.31 -8.14
N LEU A 51 -8.58 -3.40 -8.11
CA LEU A 51 -7.75 -2.33 -7.57
C LEU A 51 -7.90 -1.03 -8.36
N MET A 52 -7.93 -1.12 -9.70
CA MET A 52 -8.14 0.06 -10.55
C MET A 52 -9.56 0.62 -10.41
N ASP A 53 -10.58 -0.22 -10.20
CA ASP A 53 -11.97 0.19 -9.92
C ASP A 53 -12.09 0.88 -8.56
N VAL A 54 -11.45 0.34 -7.52
CA VAL A 54 -11.34 0.98 -6.21
C VAL A 54 -10.61 2.31 -6.31
N LEU A 55 -9.45 2.37 -6.97
CA LEU A 55 -8.71 3.61 -7.16
C LEU A 55 -9.51 4.65 -7.95
N GLY A 56 -10.25 4.22 -8.98
CA GLY A 56 -11.09 5.10 -9.81
C GLY A 56 -12.36 5.59 -9.13
N SER A 57 -12.88 4.86 -8.14
CA SER A 57 -14.08 5.23 -7.39
C SER A 57 -13.80 6.09 -6.16
N LEU A 58 -12.56 6.08 -5.65
CA LEU A 58 -12.16 6.89 -4.50
C LEU A 58 -12.03 8.37 -4.87
N LYS A 59 -12.70 9.23 -4.10
CA LYS A 59 -12.60 10.69 -4.22
C LYS A 59 -11.33 11.21 -3.53
N MET A 60 -10.17 10.67 -3.91
CA MET A 60 -8.87 11.07 -3.37
C MET A 60 -8.25 12.20 -4.20
N PRO A 61 -7.39 13.05 -3.59
CA PRO A 61 -6.60 14.02 -4.35
C PRO A 61 -5.74 13.32 -5.42
N GLY A 62 -5.63 13.91 -6.62
CA GLY A 62 -4.80 13.35 -7.70
C GLY A 62 -3.33 13.17 -7.31
N SER A 63 -2.82 13.99 -6.39
CA SER A 63 -1.48 13.85 -5.82
C SER A 63 -1.31 12.56 -5.02
N TRP A 64 -2.33 12.08 -4.33
CA TRP A 64 -2.30 10.82 -3.58
C TRP A 64 -2.30 9.62 -4.53
N PHE A 65 -3.14 9.67 -5.56
CA PHE A 65 -3.14 8.67 -6.63
C PHE A 65 -1.76 8.56 -7.29
N GLN A 66 -1.13 9.69 -7.60
CA GLN A 66 0.23 9.73 -8.14
C GLN A 66 1.26 9.07 -7.20
N VAL A 67 1.19 9.34 -5.89
CA VAL A 67 2.06 8.70 -4.89
C VAL A 67 1.88 7.19 -4.90
N TRP A 68 0.63 6.70 -4.93
CA TRP A 68 0.35 5.27 -5.02
C TRP A 68 0.94 4.64 -6.28
N CYS A 69 0.71 5.23 -7.46
CA CYS A 69 1.27 4.74 -8.71
C CYS A 69 2.80 4.68 -8.69
N LYS A 70 3.47 5.69 -8.10
CA LYS A 70 4.93 5.68 -7.97
C LYS A 70 5.43 4.60 -7.00
N LEU A 71 4.70 4.33 -5.92
CA LEU A 71 5.02 3.24 -5.00
C LEU A 71 4.91 1.86 -5.67
N VAL A 72 3.84 1.62 -6.43
CA VAL A 72 3.65 0.38 -7.19
C VAL A 72 4.76 0.24 -8.25
N ALA A 73 5.06 1.31 -9.00
CA ALA A 73 6.12 1.29 -10.01
C ALA A 73 7.52 0.99 -9.43
N LEU A 74 7.77 1.35 -8.17
CA LEU A 74 9.04 1.04 -7.49
C LEU A 74 9.20 -0.45 -7.16
N GLN A 75 8.14 -1.26 -7.24
CA GLN A 75 8.23 -2.69 -6.95
C GLN A 75 8.91 -3.51 -8.05
N ASN A 76 9.31 -2.91 -9.18
CA ASN A 76 10.00 -3.50 -10.34
C ASN A 76 9.79 -5.02 -10.53
N ALA A 77 8.80 -5.44 -11.30
CA ALA A 77 8.49 -6.86 -11.47
C ALA A 77 9.59 -7.69 -12.18
N ASN A 78 10.57 -7.04 -12.81
CA ASN A 78 11.59 -7.73 -13.60
C ASN A 78 12.55 -8.55 -12.72
N ARG A 79 12.62 -9.86 -12.99
CA ARG A 79 13.51 -10.78 -12.27
C ARG A 79 14.98 -10.61 -12.60
N ALA A 80 15.30 -10.12 -13.80
CA ALA A 80 16.68 -9.92 -14.23
C ALA A 80 17.43 -8.94 -13.30
N ASP A 81 16.71 -8.03 -12.65
CA ASP A 81 17.26 -7.00 -11.79
C ASP A 81 17.48 -7.46 -10.33
N ASP A 82 17.22 -8.74 -10.01
CA ASP A 82 17.30 -9.23 -8.63
C ASP A 82 18.69 -9.07 -8.01
N GLN A 83 19.74 -9.24 -8.80
CA GLN A 83 21.13 -9.14 -8.33
C GLN A 83 21.53 -7.71 -7.94
N THR A 84 20.86 -6.70 -8.50
CA THR A 84 21.17 -5.28 -8.28
C THR A 84 20.17 -4.60 -7.34
N ARG A 85 19.17 -5.33 -6.85
CA ARG A 85 18.14 -4.81 -5.94
C ARG A 85 18.71 -4.45 -4.58
N ALA A 86 18.47 -3.20 -4.18
CA ALA A 86 18.82 -2.71 -2.86
C ALA A 86 17.81 -3.10 -1.75
N ALA A 87 16.67 -3.70 -2.11
CA ALA A 87 15.68 -4.25 -1.19
C ALA A 87 15.08 -5.53 -1.76
N ALA A 88 14.75 -6.46 -0.87
CA ALA A 88 14.10 -7.71 -1.24
C ALA A 88 12.82 -7.45 -2.04
N ARG A 89 12.45 -8.40 -2.90
CA ARG A 89 11.19 -8.32 -3.65
C ARG A 89 10.00 -8.23 -2.70
N GLY A 90 8.95 -7.51 -3.11
CA GLY A 90 7.80 -7.18 -2.26
C GLY A 90 8.01 -5.95 -1.37
N PHE A 91 9.26 -5.48 -1.24
CA PHE A 91 9.60 -4.25 -0.52
C PHE A 91 10.02 -3.14 -1.48
N VAL A 92 9.77 -1.90 -1.06
CA VAL A 92 10.09 -0.68 -1.80
C VAL A 92 11.15 0.08 -1.00
N LYS A 93 12.37 0.18 -1.55
CA LYS A 93 13.39 1.08 -1.00
C LYS A 93 13.04 2.50 -1.39
N THR A 94 12.45 3.24 -0.45
CA THR A 94 12.20 4.65 -0.65
C THR A 94 12.08 5.40 0.67
N ASN A 95 12.26 6.72 0.61
CA ASN A 95 11.98 7.62 1.70
C ASN A 95 11.13 8.81 1.21
N GLN A 96 10.66 9.62 2.15
CA GLN A 96 9.78 10.74 1.85
C GLN A 96 10.39 11.77 0.88
N ARG A 97 11.70 12.01 0.95
CA ARG A 97 12.40 12.95 0.04
C ARG A 97 12.48 12.38 -1.37
N GLU A 98 12.75 11.09 -1.50
CA GLU A 98 12.77 10.40 -2.80
C GLU A 98 11.38 10.37 -3.43
N LEU A 99 10.33 10.10 -2.65
CA LEU A 99 8.95 10.15 -3.14
C LEU A 99 8.55 11.55 -3.58
N GLN A 100 8.93 12.60 -2.83
CA GLN A 100 8.73 14.00 -3.25
C GLN A 100 9.38 14.28 -4.61
N ALA A 101 10.65 13.92 -4.77
CA ALA A 101 11.37 14.12 -6.03
C ALA A 101 10.75 13.32 -7.19
N ARG A 102 10.37 12.06 -6.95
CA ARG A 102 9.76 11.19 -7.97
C ARG A 102 8.36 11.61 -8.38
N CYS A 103 7.59 12.20 -7.47
CA CYS A 103 6.25 12.69 -7.74
C CYS A 103 6.23 14.17 -8.15
N ASN A 104 7.33 14.92 -7.95
CA ASN A 104 7.34 16.38 -8.05
C ASN A 104 6.23 17.02 -7.18
N LEU A 105 6.11 16.57 -5.93
CA LEU A 105 5.08 16.99 -4.98
C LEU A 105 5.69 17.59 -3.71
N SER A 106 4.88 18.38 -3.01
CA SER A 106 5.25 18.92 -1.70
C SER A 106 5.43 17.80 -0.66
N ALA A 107 6.26 18.06 0.36
CA ALA A 107 6.43 17.16 1.50
C ALA A 107 5.12 16.86 2.21
N ALA A 108 4.23 17.86 2.32
CA ALA A 108 2.93 17.72 2.97
C ALA A 108 2.02 16.75 2.20
N SER A 109 1.92 16.91 0.87
CA SER A 109 1.09 16.03 0.03
C SER A 109 1.56 14.57 0.07
N VAL A 110 2.87 14.34 0.01
CA VAL A 110 3.44 12.98 0.12
C VAL A 110 3.23 12.40 1.52
N ASN A 111 3.40 13.22 2.57
CA ASN A 111 3.19 12.79 3.94
C ASN A 111 1.75 12.35 4.19
N GLU A 112 0.80 13.19 3.78
CA GLU A 112 -0.63 12.95 3.98
C GLU A 112 -1.09 11.69 3.24
N ALA A 113 -0.68 11.53 1.97
CA ALA A 113 -0.95 10.32 1.20
C ALA A 113 -0.35 9.07 1.88
N SER A 114 0.90 9.15 2.33
CA SER A 114 1.57 8.04 3.01
C SER A 114 0.87 7.65 4.32
N GLN A 115 0.40 8.64 5.08
CA GLN A 115 -0.37 8.41 6.31
C GLN A 115 -1.72 7.77 6.00
N PHE A 116 -2.40 8.19 4.94
CA PHE A 116 -3.65 7.58 4.51
C PHE A 116 -3.45 6.12 4.10
N PHE A 117 -2.47 5.81 3.24
CA PHE A 117 -2.22 4.43 2.80
C PHE A 117 -1.75 3.52 3.94
N ALA A 118 -1.05 4.05 4.94
CA ALA A 118 -0.74 3.32 6.16
C ALA A 118 -2.00 3.06 7.00
N HIS A 119 -2.88 4.07 7.13
CA HIS A 119 -4.13 3.99 7.88
C HIS A 119 -5.08 2.91 7.33
N ILE A 120 -5.24 2.83 6.01
CA ILE A 120 -6.08 1.80 5.37
C ILE A 120 -5.35 0.45 5.16
N GLY A 121 -4.13 0.34 5.69
CA GLY A 121 -3.33 -0.88 5.64
C GLY A 121 -2.86 -1.32 4.26
N TRP A 122 -2.75 -0.37 3.32
CA TRP A 122 -2.21 -0.61 1.99
C TRP A 122 -0.68 -0.61 1.97
N MET A 123 -0.04 0.00 2.97
CA MET A 123 1.40 -0.05 3.15
C MET A 123 1.78 0.01 4.63
N ARG A 124 3.02 -0.38 4.92
CA ARG A 124 3.65 -0.14 6.21
C ARG A 124 5.12 0.22 6.04
N THR A 125 5.70 0.85 7.07
CA THR A 125 7.15 1.00 7.14
C THR A 125 7.75 -0.28 7.72
N ALA A 126 8.48 -1.04 6.90
CA ALA A 126 9.14 -2.25 7.36
C ALA A 126 10.41 -1.94 8.16
N LYS A 127 11.18 -0.95 7.70
CA LYS A 127 12.28 -0.30 8.41
C LYS A 127 12.54 1.07 7.83
N ARG A 128 13.38 1.89 8.46
CA ARG A 128 13.73 3.23 7.94
C ARG A 128 14.20 3.13 6.48
N GLY A 129 13.51 3.84 5.58
CA GLY A 129 13.83 3.85 4.15
C GLY A 129 13.37 2.62 3.37
N ILE A 130 12.63 1.70 3.99
CA ILE A 130 12.02 0.54 3.31
C ILE A 130 10.55 0.42 3.70
N LEU A 131 9.69 0.51 2.69
CA LEU A 131 8.27 0.26 2.79
C LEU A 131 7.96 -1.17 2.37
N GLN A 132 6.93 -1.75 2.96
CA GLN A 132 6.27 -2.94 2.44
C GLN A 132 4.88 -2.52 2.00
N LEU A 133 4.54 -2.73 0.73
CA LEU A 133 3.13 -2.64 0.32
C LEU A 133 2.41 -3.88 0.81
N ASN A 134 1.11 -3.76 1.06
CA ASN A 134 0.32 -4.90 1.44
C ASN A 134 0.53 -6.04 0.42
N PRO A 135 0.85 -7.28 0.85
CA PRO A 135 1.15 -8.37 -0.08
C PRO A 135 0.02 -8.69 -1.08
N TRP A 136 -1.23 -8.29 -0.80
CA TRP A 136 -2.34 -8.41 -1.76
C TRP A 136 -2.32 -7.33 -2.85
N LEU A 137 -1.62 -6.22 -2.61
CA LEU A 137 -1.54 -5.05 -3.50
C LEU A 137 -0.20 -4.96 -4.25
N THR A 138 0.66 -5.96 -4.08
CA THR A 138 1.98 -6.00 -4.73
C THR A 138 1.85 -6.51 -6.17
N VAL A 139 2.55 -5.87 -7.10
CA VAL A 139 2.64 -6.32 -8.49
C VAL A 139 3.86 -7.22 -8.75
N ALA A 140 4.69 -7.44 -7.72
CA ALA A 140 5.92 -8.23 -7.84
C ALA A 140 5.77 -9.62 -7.21
N GLY A 141 6.48 -10.60 -7.76
CA GLY A 141 6.76 -11.90 -7.13
C GLY A 141 5.83 -13.05 -7.49
N THR A 142 6.10 -14.21 -6.89
CA THR A 142 5.25 -15.41 -6.99
C THR A 142 4.27 -15.56 -5.82
N SER A 143 3.33 -16.50 -5.91
CA SER A 143 2.38 -16.89 -4.87
C SER A 143 3.13 -17.33 -3.62
N GLY A 144 4.17 -18.17 -3.79
CA GLY A 144 5.03 -18.60 -2.68
C GLY A 144 5.87 -17.47 -2.07
N GLU A 145 6.27 -16.46 -2.86
CA GLU A 145 6.93 -15.26 -2.33
C GLU A 145 5.94 -14.38 -1.54
N GLN A 146 4.73 -14.23 -2.05
CA GLN A 146 3.69 -13.45 -1.40
C GLN A 146 3.18 -14.09 -0.11
N GLU A 147 3.07 -15.42 -0.03
CA GLU A 147 2.79 -16.13 1.23
C GLU A 147 3.83 -15.78 2.30
N LYS A 148 5.10 -15.79 1.93
CA LYS A 148 6.19 -15.39 2.82
C LYS A 148 6.03 -13.93 3.25
N TRP A 149 5.73 -13.02 2.32
CA TRP A 149 5.52 -11.61 2.67
C TRP A 149 4.27 -11.38 3.51
N GLN A 150 3.22 -12.17 3.33
CA GLN A 150 2.03 -12.16 4.17
C GLN A 150 2.34 -12.65 5.58
N ALA A 151 3.15 -13.71 5.73
CA ALA A 151 3.64 -14.15 7.04
C ALA A 151 4.48 -13.04 7.71
N LEU A 152 5.34 -12.36 6.95
CA LEU A 152 6.11 -11.20 7.44
C LEU A 152 5.22 -10.00 7.80
N TRP A 153 4.13 -9.78 7.07
CA TRP A 153 3.14 -8.74 7.37
C TRP A 153 2.42 -9.05 8.68
N ASN A 154 1.92 -10.28 8.83
CA ASN A 154 1.17 -10.72 10.01
C ASN A 154 2.05 -10.76 11.27
N SER A 155 3.28 -11.28 11.16
CA SER A 155 4.22 -11.32 12.30
C SER A 155 4.67 -9.93 12.76
N ALA A 156 4.61 -8.93 11.88
CA ALA A 156 4.88 -7.55 12.21
C ALA A 156 3.61 -6.78 12.65
N GLU A 157 2.51 -7.49 12.93
CA GLU A 157 1.21 -6.91 13.28
C GLU A 157 0.77 -5.83 12.28
N GLY A 158 1.00 -6.12 10.99
CA GLY A 158 0.69 -5.19 9.91
C GLY A 158 -0.79 -4.83 9.88
N PRO A 159 -1.14 -3.58 9.54
CA PRO A 159 -2.52 -3.11 9.55
C PRO A 159 -3.43 -3.94 8.64
N ALA A 160 -4.72 -3.99 8.99
CA ALA A 160 -5.72 -4.66 8.17
C ALA A 160 -5.86 -3.94 6.82
N CYS A 161 -5.91 -4.70 5.72
CA CYS A 161 -6.16 -4.13 4.40
C CYS A 161 -7.63 -3.76 4.27
N LEU A 162 -7.92 -2.46 4.25
CA LEU A 162 -9.28 -1.96 4.06
C LEU A 162 -9.50 -1.61 2.59
N ILE A 163 -10.68 -1.93 2.07
CA ILE A 163 -11.17 -1.37 0.80
C ILE A 163 -12.15 -0.25 1.15
N PRO A 164 -11.73 1.01 1.11
CA PRO A 164 -12.58 2.12 1.53
C PRO A 164 -13.72 2.38 0.53
N HIS A 165 -14.84 2.91 1.04
CA HIS A 165 -15.88 3.49 0.19
C HIS A 165 -15.41 4.83 -0.40
N SER A 166 -16.09 5.29 -1.45
CA SER A 166 -15.69 6.42 -2.30
C SER A 166 -15.36 7.72 -1.52
N ASP A 167 -16.16 8.04 -0.51
CA ASP A 167 -16.04 9.29 0.28
C ASP A 167 -15.04 9.20 1.45
N TYR A 168 -14.56 8.01 1.80
CA TYR A 168 -13.69 7.78 2.94
C TYR A 168 -12.41 8.64 2.97
N PRO A 169 -11.70 8.89 1.85
CA PRO A 169 -10.54 9.79 1.87
C PRO A 169 -10.88 11.22 2.32
N THR A 170 -12.10 11.69 2.04
CA THR A 170 -12.54 13.02 2.42
C THR A 170 -12.94 13.07 3.90
N GLU A 171 -13.68 12.07 4.37
CA GLU A 171 -14.04 11.93 5.79
C GLU A 171 -12.80 11.83 6.67
N TRP A 172 -11.82 11.02 6.27
CA TRP A 172 -10.56 10.85 6.97
C TRP A 172 -9.78 12.17 7.11
N ARG A 173 -9.72 12.98 6.03
CA ARG A 173 -9.08 14.30 6.09
C ARG A 173 -9.81 15.26 7.03
N GLN A 174 -11.14 15.27 6.99
CA GLN A 174 -11.95 16.11 7.86
C GLN A 174 -11.73 15.75 9.33
N ALA A 175 -11.71 14.47 9.67
CA ALA A 175 -11.41 13.99 11.03
C ALA A 175 -10.04 14.48 11.50
N ARG A 176 -9.00 14.35 10.66
CA ARG A 176 -7.65 14.81 10.99
C ARG A 176 -7.52 16.31 11.16
N GLU A 177 -8.22 17.10 10.36
CA GLU A 177 -8.26 18.55 10.52
C GLU A 177 -8.91 18.96 11.84
N VAL A 178 -9.96 18.26 12.26
CA VAL A 178 -10.59 18.44 13.57
C VAL A 178 -9.61 18.08 14.69
N GLU A 179 -8.95 16.93 14.61
CA GLU A 179 -7.93 16.50 15.58
C GLU A 179 -6.78 17.50 15.69
N LYS A 180 -6.29 18.01 14.55
CA LYS A 180 -5.22 19.00 14.51
C LYS A 180 -5.64 20.31 15.19
N LYS A 181 -6.83 20.82 14.88
CA LYS A 181 -7.38 22.02 15.54
C LYS A 181 -7.55 21.81 17.05
N ALA A 182 -8.01 20.63 17.47
CA ALA A 182 -8.14 20.28 18.88
C ALA A 182 -6.77 20.24 19.58
N ALA A 183 -5.75 19.62 18.97
CA ALA A 183 -4.39 19.55 19.49
C ALA A 183 -3.72 20.94 19.57
N GLU A 184 -3.92 21.80 18.56
CA GLU A 184 -3.44 23.18 18.59
C GLU A 184 -4.13 24.01 19.69
N SER A 185 -5.45 23.83 19.86
CA SER A 185 -6.21 24.46 20.95
C SER A 185 -5.74 24.00 22.33
N ALA A 186 -5.46 22.70 22.50
CA ALA A 186 -4.90 22.14 23.72
C ALA A 186 -3.50 22.72 24.02
N ARG A 187 -2.62 22.80 23.03
CA ARG A 187 -1.29 23.43 23.16
C ARG A 187 -1.35 24.90 23.55
N ARG A 188 -2.31 25.66 23.01
CA ARG A 188 -2.51 27.07 23.41
C ARG A 188 -2.93 27.24 24.87
N LYS A 189 -3.53 26.20 25.48
CA LYS A 189 -3.91 26.18 26.90
C LYS A 189 -2.75 25.78 27.82
N GLU A 190 -1.67 25.21 27.29
CA GLU A 190 -0.48 24.89 28.06
C GLU A 190 0.33 26.16 28.36
N LYS A 191 0.77 26.34 29.61
CA LYS A 191 1.64 27.44 30.01
C LYS A 191 2.97 27.34 29.26
N VAL A 192 3.22 28.29 28.36
CA VAL A 192 4.52 28.44 27.69
C VAL A 192 5.56 28.82 28.75
N VAL A 193 6.40 27.86 29.15
CA VAL A 193 7.58 28.13 29.97
C VAL A 193 8.66 28.69 29.04
N THR A 194 8.87 30.00 29.08
CA THR A 194 9.99 30.63 28.39
C THR A 194 11.29 30.17 29.03
N LEU A 195 12.09 29.41 28.27
CA LEU A 195 13.46 29.07 28.65
C LEU A 195 14.26 30.37 28.82
N ARG A 196 14.63 30.70 30.06
CA ARG A 196 15.55 31.82 30.35
C ARG A 196 16.82 31.60 29.55
N GLN A 197 17.12 32.53 28.63
CA GLN A 197 18.41 32.58 27.97
C GLN A 197 19.51 32.63 29.05
N ARG A 198 20.44 31.67 29.01
CA ARG A 198 21.66 31.70 29.83
C ARG A 198 22.39 33.01 29.51
N ARG A 199 22.51 33.90 30.50
CA ARG A 199 23.34 35.11 30.38
C ARG A 199 24.75 34.67 29.97
N PRO A 200 25.38 35.32 28.97
CA PRO A 200 26.76 35.04 28.63
C PRO A 200 27.64 35.34 29.84
N VAL A 201 28.48 34.37 30.22
CA VAL A 201 29.48 34.52 31.26
C VAL A 201 30.43 35.64 30.81
N ARG A 202 30.45 36.76 31.55
CA ARG A 202 31.44 37.82 31.35
C ARG A 202 32.83 37.18 31.49
N LYS A 203 33.63 37.25 30.43
CA LYS A 203 35.07 36.97 30.52
C LYS A 203 35.66 37.93 31.56
N ALA A 204 36.30 37.39 32.59
CA ALA A 204 37.21 38.17 33.43
C ALA A 204 38.41 38.52 32.55
N SER A 205 38.65 39.81 32.33
CA SER A 205 39.90 40.30 31.74
C SER A 205 41.02 40.10 32.74
N ALA A 206 42.16 39.61 32.25
CA ALA A 206 43.44 39.55 32.97
C ALA A 206 44.01 40.95 33.20
#